data_AF-A0A835VS63-F1
#
_entry.id   AF-A0A835VS63-F1
#
_cell.length_a   1.000
_cell.length_b   1.000
_cell.length_c   1.000
_cell.angle_alpha   90.00
_cell.angle_beta   90.00
_cell.angle_gamma   90.00
#
_symmetry.space_group_name_H-M   'P 1'
#
loop_
_entity.id
_entity.type
_entity.pdbx_description
1 polymer ?
#
loop_
_entity_poly.entity_id
_entity_poly.type
_entity_poly.pdbx_seq_one_letter_code
_entity_poly.pdbx_strand_id
1 'polypeptide(L)'
;MVSNEGTQSHDEQQELVDTLWSLQYRTPGACCASAGPVVQSVMARESNMAPRAAVYYRFSSQAQAERFVAGPAFADAKARLLGSGTVSLSLWKVTVPNDMEALFKRGPAFDVGVDLVLMLEPAGAETAVAAADEGAEAPAAATVPTEVVVDVVGRMQRAALALSAVQVSCGQDVMALGSRFVWMGRFPQEEAAQRFLRSPVVQELAAAAAAAPDASKPALALTSAAVIEVGAVDQSKQGRV
;
A
#
# COMPACT_ATOMS: atom_id res chain seq x y z
N MET A 1 -12.50 -0.49 -38.53
CA MET A 1 -11.55 0.15 -37.61
C MET A 1 -11.94 -0.30 -36.21
N VAL A 2 -11.23 -1.29 -35.67
CA VAL A 2 -11.38 -1.71 -34.28
C VAL A 2 -10.31 -0.92 -33.52
N SER A 3 -10.73 0.01 -32.69
CA SER A 3 -9.84 0.77 -31.81
C SER A 3 -9.25 -0.21 -30.79
N ASN A 4 -7.93 -0.36 -30.83
CA ASN A 4 -7.17 -1.20 -29.93
C ASN A 4 -6.87 -0.40 -28.65
N GLU A 5 -7.90 -0.14 -27.85
CA GLU A 5 -7.74 0.45 -26.51
C GLU A 5 -7.50 -0.69 -25.51
N GLY A 6 -6.32 -0.75 -24.87
CA GLY A 6 -6.15 -1.65 -23.73
C GLY A 6 -4.77 -2.18 -23.38
N THR A 7 -3.70 -1.82 -24.09
CA THR A 7 -2.33 -2.28 -23.72
C THR A 7 -1.37 -1.11 -23.73
N GLN A 8 -1.18 -0.49 -22.56
CA GLN A 8 0.08 0.21 -22.30
C GLN A 8 1.21 -0.82 -22.35
N SER A 9 2.31 -0.51 -23.02
CA SER A 9 3.41 -1.47 -23.18
C SER A 9 4.13 -1.68 -21.84
N HIS A 10 4.77 -2.85 -21.69
CA HIS A 10 5.65 -3.16 -20.55
C HIS A 10 6.68 -2.05 -20.29
N ASP A 11 7.12 -1.36 -21.35
CA ASP A 11 8.08 -0.25 -21.29
C ASP A 11 7.51 0.99 -20.58
N GLU A 12 6.22 1.30 -20.75
CA GLU A 12 5.57 2.43 -20.06
C GLU A 12 5.42 2.18 -18.56
N GLN A 13 5.14 0.92 -18.17
CA GLN A 13 5.07 0.53 -16.77
C GLN A 13 6.45 0.58 -16.09
N GLN A 14 7.50 0.13 -16.79
CA GLN A 14 8.86 0.22 -16.30
C GLN A 14 9.31 1.69 -16.19
N GLU A 15 9.01 2.53 -17.17
CA GLU A 15 9.32 3.97 -17.10
C GLU A 15 8.64 4.64 -15.90
N LEU A 16 7.40 4.24 -15.58
CA LEU A 16 6.68 4.75 -14.41
C LEU A 16 7.37 4.33 -13.10
N VAL A 17 7.76 3.06 -12.99
CA VAL A 17 8.52 2.54 -11.83
C VAL A 17 9.85 3.29 -11.69
N ASP A 18 10.61 3.44 -12.77
CA ASP A 18 11.92 4.09 -12.78
C ASP A 18 11.81 5.58 -12.45
N THR A 19 10.79 6.26 -12.99
CA THR A 19 10.53 7.68 -12.72
C THR A 19 10.26 7.89 -11.25
N LEU A 20 9.39 7.07 -10.65
CA LEU A 20 9.13 7.11 -9.22
C LEU A 20 10.41 6.77 -8.45
N TRP A 21 11.03 5.62 -8.68
CA TRP A 21 12.28 5.21 -8.01
C TRP A 21 13.36 6.31 -8.01
N SER A 22 13.50 7.06 -9.11
CA SER A 22 14.49 8.13 -9.25
C SER A 22 14.27 9.32 -8.31
N LEU A 23 13.06 9.50 -7.77
CA LEU A 23 12.73 10.59 -6.84
C LEU A 23 13.59 10.56 -5.59
N GLN A 24 14.08 9.40 -5.17
CA GLN A 24 14.97 9.27 -4.02
C GLN A 24 16.30 10.01 -4.22
N TYR A 25 16.78 10.15 -5.46
CA TYR A 25 18.02 10.87 -5.78
C TYR A 25 17.80 12.37 -5.93
N ARG A 26 16.56 12.79 -6.18
CA ARG A 26 16.17 14.20 -6.35
C ARG A 26 15.67 14.83 -5.06
N THR A 27 15.32 14.03 -4.05
CA THR A 27 14.74 14.52 -2.80
C THR A 27 15.50 13.97 -1.59
N PRO A 28 16.24 14.83 -0.85
CA PRO A 28 17.01 14.40 0.31
C PRO A 28 16.15 13.71 1.38
N GLY A 29 16.65 12.58 1.90
CA GLY A 29 16.01 11.84 2.99
C GLY A 29 14.94 10.83 2.56
N ALA A 30 14.60 10.79 1.28
CA ALA A 30 13.81 9.70 0.70
C ALA A 30 14.72 8.48 0.46
N CYS A 31 14.31 7.31 0.95
CA CYS A 31 14.95 6.04 0.63
C CYS A 31 13.91 5.11 0.02
N CYS A 32 14.10 4.70 -1.23
CA CYS A 32 13.19 3.77 -1.86
C CYS A 32 13.41 2.36 -1.30
N ALA A 33 12.37 1.77 -0.73
CA ALA A 33 12.43 0.49 -0.03
C ALA A 33 11.78 -0.65 -0.82
N SER A 34 10.92 -0.33 -1.79
CA SER A 34 10.43 -1.25 -2.82
C SER A 34 9.81 -0.48 -3.97
N ALA A 35 9.92 -1.05 -5.16
CA ALA A 35 9.25 -0.55 -6.35
C ALA A 35 9.07 -1.70 -7.33
N GLY A 36 7.92 -1.75 -7.99
CA GLY A 36 7.64 -2.77 -8.97
C GLY A 36 6.21 -2.75 -9.49
N PRO A 37 5.91 -3.68 -10.40
CA PRO A 37 4.55 -3.89 -10.88
C PRO A 37 3.65 -4.35 -9.73
N VAL A 38 2.38 -3.94 -9.79
CA VAL A 38 1.33 -4.50 -8.94
C VAL A 38 0.77 -5.71 -9.67
N VAL A 39 1.12 -6.90 -9.19
CA VAL A 39 0.75 -8.18 -9.84
C VAL A 39 -0.66 -8.64 -9.47
N GLN A 40 -1.17 -8.16 -8.34
CA GLN A 40 -2.54 -8.41 -7.92
C GLN A 40 -3.08 -7.21 -7.14
N SER A 41 -4.28 -6.77 -7.51
CA SER A 41 -5.04 -5.77 -6.76
C SER A 41 -6.47 -6.26 -6.57
N VAL A 42 -6.92 -6.33 -5.32
CA VAL A 42 -8.34 -6.48 -4.99
C VAL A 42 -8.78 -5.13 -4.46
N MET A 43 -9.34 -4.28 -5.32
CA MET A 43 -10.10 -3.12 -4.85
C MET A 43 -11.53 -3.58 -4.67
N ALA A 44 -12.13 -3.30 -3.52
CA ALA A 44 -13.54 -3.55 -3.32
C ALA A 44 -14.34 -2.69 -4.33
N ARG A 45 -14.89 -3.37 -5.34
CA ARG A 45 -16.09 -3.03 -6.13
C ARG A 45 -16.05 -2.27 -7.46
N GLU A 46 -15.01 -1.57 -7.93
CA GLU A 46 -15.12 -0.94 -9.26
C GLU A 46 -13.90 -1.11 -10.19
N SER A 47 -14.22 -1.53 -11.40
CA SER A 47 -13.40 -1.87 -12.56
C SER A 47 -12.64 -0.68 -13.16
N ASN A 48 -11.52 -0.95 -13.83
CA ASN A 48 -10.65 -0.08 -14.65
C ASN A 48 -9.63 0.84 -13.96
N MET A 49 -9.59 0.97 -12.64
CA MET A 49 -8.63 1.84 -11.92
C MET A 49 -7.65 1.07 -11.02
N ALA A 50 -7.34 -0.19 -11.36
CA ALA A 50 -6.39 -0.97 -10.58
C ALA A 50 -4.98 -0.35 -10.66
N PRO A 51 -4.29 -0.17 -9.52
CA PRO A 51 -2.90 0.28 -9.53
C PRO A 51 -2.05 -0.69 -10.34
N ARG A 52 -1.21 -0.15 -11.24
CA ARG A 52 -0.36 -0.94 -12.14
C ARG A 52 1.06 -1.10 -11.61
N ALA A 53 1.53 -0.13 -10.84
CA ALA A 53 2.82 -0.15 -10.20
C ALA A 53 2.74 0.65 -8.90
N ALA A 54 3.64 0.34 -8.00
CA ALA A 54 3.72 0.99 -6.71
C ALA A 54 5.17 1.20 -6.32
N VAL A 55 5.42 2.28 -5.57
CA VAL A 55 6.73 2.59 -5.01
C VAL A 55 6.55 2.97 -3.55
N TYR A 56 7.31 2.31 -2.69
CA TYR A 56 7.32 2.52 -1.25
C TYR A 56 8.61 3.24 -0.84
N TYR A 57 8.43 4.40 -0.24
CA TYR A 57 9.52 5.20 0.32
C TYR A 57 9.53 5.10 1.84
N ARG A 58 10.73 5.17 2.40
CA ARG A 58 10.97 5.37 3.82
C ARG A 58 11.60 6.73 4.05
N PHE A 59 11.22 7.33 5.18
CA PHE A 59 11.74 8.60 5.65
C PHE A 59 12.09 8.47 7.12
N SER A 60 13.12 9.21 7.55
CA SER A 60 13.53 9.21 8.97
C SER A 60 12.58 9.99 9.88
N SER A 61 11.75 10.87 9.30
CA SER A 61 10.74 11.65 10.02
C SER A 61 9.55 11.98 9.13
N GLN A 62 8.39 12.19 9.76
CA GLN A 62 7.16 12.61 9.09
C GLN A 62 7.35 13.92 8.30
N ALA A 63 8.04 14.90 8.89
CA ALA A 63 8.32 16.18 8.23
C ALA A 63 9.18 16.04 6.96
N GLN A 64 9.98 14.99 6.82
CA GLN A 64 10.67 14.71 5.54
C GLN A 64 9.70 14.13 4.51
N ALA A 65 8.82 13.22 4.91
CA ALA A 65 7.82 12.64 4.03
C ALA A 65 6.82 13.68 3.51
N GLU A 66 6.33 14.57 4.38
CA GLU A 66 5.43 15.67 4.00
C GLU A 66 6.10 16.63 3.00
N ARG A 67 7.38 16.98 3.23
CA ARG A 67 8.16 17.80 2.30
C ARG A 67 8.42 17.11 0.96
N PHE A 68 8.59 15.79 0.97
CA PHE A 68 8.73 15.01 -0.26
C PHE A 68 7.45 15.08 -1.10
N VAL A 69 6.28 14.84 -0.49
CA VAL A 69 4.98 14.87 -1.17
C VAL A 69 4.63 16.27 -1.68
N ALA A 70 4.91 17.30 -0.89
CA ALA A 70 4.67 18.70 -1.27
C ALA A 70 5.76 19.27 -2.19
N GLY A 71 6.82 18.51 -2.46
CA GLY A 71 8.01 18.99 -3.15
C GLY A 71 7.82 19.09 -4.67
N PRO A 72 8.58 19.98 -5.34
CA PRO A 72 8.50 20.18 -6.78
C PRO A 72 8.89 18.92 -7.56
N ALA A 73 9.85 18.12 -7.08
CA ALA A 73 10.24 16.88 -7.75
C ALA A 73 9.10 15.85 -7.82
N PHE A 74 8.33 15.72 -6.73
CA PHE A 74 7.15 14.86 -6.71
C PHE A 74 6.02 15.43 -7.57
N ALA A 75 5.79 16.75 -7.53
CA ALA A 75 4.83 17.42 -8.39
C ALA A 75 5.17 17.24 -9.88
N ASP A 76 6.44 17.36 -10.26
CA ASP A 76 6.93 17.14 -11.63
C ASP A 76 6.73 15.69 -12.07
N ALA A 77 7.09 14.71 -11.23
CA ALA A 77 6.88 13.31 -11.53
C ALA A 77 5.39 13.00 -11.66
N LYS A 78 4.57 13.50 -10.74
CA LYS A 78 3.12 13.43 -10.82
C LYS A 78 2.62 14.03 -12.14
N ALA A 79 3.04 15.23 -12.53
CA ALA A 79 2.63 15.85 -13.80
C ALA A 79 3.06 15.05 -15.04
N ARG A 80 4.29 14.50 -15.04
CA ARG A 80 4.79 13.64 -16.13
C ARG A 80 4.05 12.32 -16.25
N LEU A 81 3.67 11.73 -15.11
CA LEU A 81 3.00 10.42 -15.04
C LEU A 81 1.47 10.53 -15.22
N LEU A 82 0.87 11.67 -14.89
CA LEU A 82 -0.58 11.89 -14.91
C LEU A 82 -1.13 12.43 -16.25
N GLY A 83 -0.51 12.12 -17.39
CA GLY A 83 -1.10 12.48 -18.69
C GLY A 83 -2.57 12.01 -18.84
N SER A 84 -2.90 10.86 -18.23
CA SER A 84 -4.27 10.31 -18.08
C SER A 84 -4.47 9.39 -16.87
N GLY A 85 -3.44 9.18 -16.04
CA GLY A 85 -3.48 8.26 -14.89
C GLY A 85 -4.01 8.89 -13.61
N THR A 86 -4.11 8.08 -12.54
CA THR A 86 -4.35 8.55 -11.17
C THR A 86 -3.25 8.01 -10.25
N VAL A 87 -2.86 8.80 -9.25
CA VAL A 87 -1.89 8.39 -8.21
C VAL A 87 -2.63 8.32 -6.89
N SER A 88 -2.72 7.11 -6.34
CA SER A 88 -3.09 6.92 -4.94
C SER A 88 -1.86 7.08 -4.06
N LEU A 89 -1.98 7.85 -2.99
CA LEU A 89 -0.90 8.15 -2.06
C LEU A 89 -1.39 7.92 -0.64
N SER A 90 -0.61 7.16 0.12
CA SER A 90 -0.78 7.00 1.56
C SER A 90 0.53 7.29 2.25
N LEU A 91 0.45 7.92 3.42
CA LEU A 91 1.59 8.17 4.28
C LEU A 91 1.24 7.66 5.67
N TRP A 92 2.01 6.72 6.21
CA TRP A 92 1.74 6.19 7.54
C TRP A 92 3.02 6.11 8.37
N LYS A 93 2.84 6.27 9.67
CA LYS A 93 3.93 6.18 10.64
C LYS A 93 3.97 4.77 11.22
N VAL A 94 5.15 4.16 11.22
CA VAL A 94 5.38 2.86 11.85
C VAL A 94 6.54 2.97 12.82
N THR A 95 6.45 2.24 13.93
CA THR A 95 7.59 2.02 14.80
C THR A 95 8.38 0.84 14.27
N VAL A 96 9.63 1.07 13.89
CA VAL A 96 10.54 0.01 13.49
C VAL A 96 11.44 -0.30 14.68
N PRO A 97 11.67 -1.58 15.03
CA PRO A 97 12.70 -1.94 16.00
C PRO A 97 14.04 -1.30 15.62
N ASN A 98 14.80 -0.85 16.62
CA ASN A 98 16.11 -0.23 16.41
C ASN A 98 17.19 -1.30 16.13
N ASP A 99 16.96 -2.12 15.12
CA ASP A 99 17.94 -3.06 14.59
C ASP A 99 18.34 -2.61 13.16
N MET A 100 19.62 -2.76 12.84
CA MET A 100 20.20 -2.30 11.58
C MET A 100 19.58 -3.01 10.36
N GLU A 101 19.11 -4.25 10.53
CA GLU A 101 18.58 -5.08 9.44
C GLU A 101 17.17 -4.63 9.02
N ALA A 102 16.31 -4.31 9.98
CA ALA A 102 14.99 -3.72 9.80
C ALA A 102 15.05 -2.27 9.30
N LEU A 103 16.13 -1.54 9.61
CA LEU A 103 16.36 -0.19 9.10
C LEU A 103 16.83 -0.20 7.64
N PHE A 104 17.77 -1.06 7.27
CA PHE A 104 18.35 -1.05 5.93
C PHE A 104 17.73 -2.04 4.95
N LYS A 105 16.81 -2.93 5.39
CA LYS A 105 16.23 -4.00 4.57
C LYS A 105 17.32 -4.74 3.78
N ARG A 106 18.35 -5.20 4.48
CA ARG A 106 19.53 -5.85 3.88
C ARG A 106 19.50 -7.36 4.10
N GLY A 107 20.04 -8.10 3.13
CA GLY A 107 20.20 -9.55 3.18
C GLY A 107 19.30 -10.28 2.18
N PRO A 108 19.51 -11.60 1.97
CA PRO A 108 18.85 -12.36 0.90
C PRO A 108 17.32 -12.30 0.91
N ALA A 109 16.71 -12.09 2.09
CA ALA A 109 15.28 -11.92 2.27
C ALA A 109 14.70 -10.63 1.66
N PHE A 110 15.56 -9.68 1.28
CA PHE A 110 15.20 -8.38 0.74
C PHE A 110 15.64 -8.18 -0.73
N ASP A 111 16.37 -9.14 -1.29
CA ASP A 111 16.85 -9.09 -2.68
C ASP A 111 15.71 -9.38 -3.68
N VAL A 112 14.88 -10.37 -3.37
CA VAL A 112 13.70 -10.78 -4.15
C VAL A 112 12.52 -11.08 -3.23
N GLY A 113 11.30 -10.92 -3.74
CA GLY A 113 10.08 -11.28 -3.03
C GLY A 113 8.91 -10.38 -3.40
N VAL A 114 7.94 -10.26 -2.48
CA VAL A 114 6.79 -9.37 -2.65
C VAL A 114 6.51 -8.58 -1.39
N ASP A 115 6.11 -7.33 -1.57
CA ASP A 115 5.53 -6.50 -0.53
C ASP A 115 4.01 -6.47 -0.73
N LEU A 116 3.26 -6.99 0.24
CA LEU A 116 1.81 -6.93 0.28
C LEU A 116 1.36 -5.73 1.10
N VAL A 117 0.54 -4.87 0.51
CA VAL A 117 -0.07 -3.71 1.17
C VAL A 117 -1.58 -3.94 1.27
N LEU A 118 -2.15 -3.72 2.46
CA LEU A 118 -3.57 -3.80 2.74
C LEU A 118 -4.05 -2.46 3.31
N MET A 119 -5.17 -1.95 2.79
CA MET A 119 -5.86 -0.79 3.32
C MET A 119 -7.06 -1.24 4.16
N LEU A 120 -7.08 -0.76 5.40
CA LEU A 120 -8.13 -1.09 6.38
C LEU A 120 -8.85 0.18 6.79
N GLU A 121 -10.17 0.12 6.84
CA GLU A 121 -11.02 1.22 7.30
C GLU A 121 -12.08 0.69 8.29
N PRO A 122 -12.68 1.54 9.14
CA PRO A 122 -13.88 1.19 9.88
C PRO A 122 -14.95 0.63 8.94
N ALA A 123 -15.56 -0.50 9.31
CA ALA A 123 -16.67 -1.05 8.57
C ALA A 123 -17.81 -0.01 8.48
N GLY A 124 -18.31 0.25 7.26
CA GLY A 124 -19.32 1.28 6.99
C GLY A 124 -18.79 2.70 6.78
N ALA A 125 -17.47 2.91 6.67
CA ALA A 125 -16.90 4.24 6.40
C ALA A 125 -17.39 4.84 5.06
N GLU A 126 -17.51 4.05 3.99
CA GLU A 126 -17.97 4.54 2.68
C GLU A 126 -19.40 5.10 2.70
N THR A 127 -20.31 4.44 3.43
CA THR A 127 -21.69 4.91 3.60
C THR A 127 -21.79 6.24 4.36
N ALA A 128 -20.82 6.54 5.23
CA ALA A 128 -20.77 7.81 5.96
C ALA A 128 -20.28 8.98 5.08
N VAL A 129 -19.34 8.72 4.16
CA VAL A 129 -18.81 9.74 3.24
C VAL A 129 -19.86 10.13 2.20
N ALA A 130 -20.61 9.16 1.64
CA ALA A 130 -21.69 9.45 0.70
C ALA A 130 -22.84 10.25 1.34
N ALA A 131 -23.20 9.95 2.60
CA ALA A 131 -24.24 10.69 3.32
C ALA A 131 -23.83 12.15 3.64
N ALA A 132 -22.53 12.40 3.85
CA ALA A 132 -22.00 13.74 4.09
C ALA A 132 -22.08 14.64 2.85
N ASP A 133 -21.89 14.08 1.65
CA ASP A 133 -22.02 14.80 0.37
C ASP A 133 -23.49 15.18 0.06
N GLU A 134 -24.46 14.43 0.59
CA GLU A 134 -25.90 14.72 0.45
C GLU A 134 -26.44 15.70 1.51
N GLY A 135 -25.58 16.29 2.35
CA GLY A 135 -25.97 17.27 3.36
C GLY A 135 -26.76 16.68 4.54
N ALA A 136 -26.79 15.36 4.69
CA ALA A 136 -27.27 14.71 5.90
C ALA A 136 -26.24 14.86 7.03
N GLU A 137 -26.69 14.86 8.28
CA GLU A 137 -25.80 14.84 9.45
C GLU A 137 -24.88 13.62 9.32
N ALA A 138 -23.61 13.86 8.94
CA ALA A 138 -22.65 12.79 8.76
C ALA A 138 -22.56 12.02 10.08
N PRO A 139 -22.82 10.70 10.10
CA PRO A 139 -22.62 9.93 11.31
C PRO A 139 -21.16 10.13 11.73
N ALA A 140 -20.95 10.53 12.99
CA ALA A 140 -19.63 10.80 13.54
C ALA A 140 -18.67 9.69 13.09
N ALA A 141 -17.58 10.06 12.42
CA ALA A 141 -16.66 9.11 11.79
C ALA A 141 -16.41 7.94 12.76
N ALA A 142 -16.92 6.75 12.39
CA ALA A 142 -16.94 5.61 13.28
C ALA A 142 -15.49 5.29 13.66
N THR A 143 -15.12 5.65 14.89
CA THR A 143 -13.76 5.46 15.37
C THR A 143 -13.67 4.04 15.90
N VAL A 144 -12.82 3.22 15.29
CA VAL A 144 -12.58 1.85 15.78
C VAL A 144 -11.72 1.96 17.04
N PRO A 145 -12.13 1.35 18.18
CA PRO A 145 -11.33 1.37 19.40
C PRO A 145 -9.92 0.80 19.16
N THR A 146 -8.91 1.40 19.79
CA THR A 146 -7.51 1.01 19.63
C THR A 146 -7.29 -0.47 19.95
N GLU A 147 -8.02 -1.04 20.91
CA GLU A 147 -7.93 -2.44 21.29
C GLU A 147 -8.35 -3.38 20.15
N VAL A 148 -9.37 -2.99 19.38
CA VAL A 148 -9.83 -3.75 18.21
C VAL A 148 -8.76 -3.71 17.11
N VAL A 149 -8.17 -2.54 16.87
CA VAL A 149 -7.08 -2.39 15.89
C VAL A 149 -5.88 -3.26 16.31
N VAL A 150 -5.48 -3.21 17.57
CA VAL A 150 -4.35 -4.00 18.10
C VAL A 150 -4.61 -5.51 18.01
N ASP A 151 -5.81 -5.98 18.33
CA ASP A 151 -6.15 -7.40 18.21
C ASP A 151 -6.08 -7.87 16.74
N VAL A 152 -6.73 -7.15 15.84
CA VAL A 152 -6.76 -7.47 14.40
C VAL A 152 -5.34 -7.48 13.84
N VAL A 153 -4.56 -6.42 14.07
CA VAL A 153 -3.17 -6.32 13.62
C VAL A 153 -2.31 -7.44 14.20
N GLY A 154 -2.51 -7.79 15.48
CA GLY A 154 -1.82 -8.90 16.12
C GLY A 154 -2.15 -10.26 15.49
N ARG A 155 -3.42 -10.51 15.14
CA ARG A 155 -3.84 -11.72 14.42
C ARG A 155 -3.25 -11.77 13.02
N MET A 156 -3.27 -10.67 12.28
CA MET A 156 -2.64 -10.56 10.96
C MET A 156 -1.14 -10.80 11.01
N GLN A 157 -0.44 -10.19 11.98
CA GLN A 157 1.00 -10.39 12.15
C GLN A 157 1.33 -11.85 12.43
N ARG A 158 0.61 -12.52 13.33
CA ARG A 158 0.81 -13.96 13.59
C ARG A 158 0.59 -14.82 12.35
N ALA A 159 -0.47 -14.55 11.59
CA ALA A 159 -0.76 -15.27 10.36
C ALA A 159 0.31 -15.04 9.26
N ALA A 160 0.81 -13.81 9.12
CA ALA A 160 1.87 -13.47 8.17
C ALA A 160 3.21 -14.13 8.56
N LEU A 161 3.59 -14.06 9.84
CA LEU A 161 4.82 -14.69 10.35
C LEU A 161 4.79 -16.22 10.21
N ALA A 162 3.63 -16.86 10.39
CA ALA A 162 3.46 -18.29 10.14
C ALA A 162 3.71 -18.67 8.66
N LEU A 163 3.64 -17.70 7.75
CA LEU A 163 3.94 -17.82 6.33
C LEU A 163 5.30 -17.21 5.96
N SER A 164 6.20 -17.10 6.95
CA SER A 164 7.57 -16.59 6.78
C SER A 164 7.65 -15.14 6.28
N ALA A 165 6.66 -14.30 6.61
CA ALA A 165 6.82 -12.88 6.40
C ALA A 165 8.04 -12.37 7.18
N VAL A 166 8.94 -11.67 6.50
CA VAL A 166 10.22 -11.20 7.07
C VAL A 166 10.10 -9.81 7.69
N GLN A 167 9.04 -9.10 7.35
CA GLN A 167 8.70 -7.81 7.92
C GLN A 167 7.19 -7.62 7.90
N VAL A 168 6.66 -7.08 8.99
CA VAL A 168 5.26 -6.64 9.07
C VAL A 168 5.25 -5.26 9.71
N SER A 169 4.43 -4.37 9.18
CA SER A 169 4.21 -3.05 9.75
C SER A 169 2.75 -2.65 9.58
N CYS A 170 2.25 -1.86 10.52
CA CYS A 170 0.91 -1.29 10.43
C CYS A 170 0.93 0.11 11.03
N GLY A 171 0.25 1.05 10.40
CA GLY A 171 0.12 2.42 10.88
C GLY A 171 -1.12 3.11 10.35
N GLN A 172 -1.55 4.16 11.02
CA GLN A 172 -2.63 5.01 10.52
C GLN A 172 -2.12 5.86 9.35
N ASP A 173 -2.93 5.98 8.29
CA ASP A 173 -2.68 6.89 7.18
C ASP A 173 -2.95 8.33 7.64
N VAL A 174 -1.89 9.14 7.71
CA VAL A 174 -1.96 10.53 8.19
C VAL A 174 -2.49 11.49 7.13
N MET A 175 -2.63 11.04 5.88
CA MET A 175 -3.21 11.83 4.79
C MET A 175 -4.71 11.58 4.60
N ALA A 176 -5.25 10.53 5.23
CA ALA A 176 -6.68 10.21 5.13
C ALA A 176 -7.52 11.18 5.97
N LEU A 177 -8.66 11.62 5.42
CA LEU A 177 -9.64 12.44 6.15
C LEU A 177 -10.38 11.65 7.24
N GLY A 178 -10.38 10.32 7.13
CA GLY A 178 -10.98 9.39 8.10
C GLY A 178 -9.97 8.45 8.73
N SER A 179 -10.44 7.58 9.62
CA SER A 179 -9.61 6.52 10.20
C SER A 179 -9.28 5.49 9.11
N ARG A 180 -8.10 5.58 8.50
CA ARG A 180 -7.58 4.57 7.58
C ARG A 180 -6.27 4.03 8.13
N PHE A 181 -6.07 2.73 8.01
CA PHE A 181 -4.84 2.06 8.41
C PHE A 181 -4.22 1.37 7.21
N VAL A 182 -2.89 1.45 7.13
CA VAL A 182 -2.09 0.75 6.14
C VAL A 182 -1.35 -0.38 6.86
N TRP A 183 -1.62 -1.61 6.45
CA TRP A 183 -0.84 -2.78 6.85
C TRP A 183 0.05 -3.19 5.70
N MET A 184 1.32 -3.50 5.98
CA MET A 184 2.29 -3.93 4.98
C MET A 184 3.06 -5.14 5.51
N GLY A 185 3.13 -6.20 4.70
CA GLY A 185 3.90 -7.40 4.99
C GLY A 185 4.84 -7.74 3.84
N ARG A 186 6.09 -8.09 4.15
CA ARG A 186 7.06 -8.58 3.16
C ARG A 186 7.14 -10.10 3.19
N PHE A 187 6.93 -10.73 2.04
CA PHE A 187 7.00 -12.17 1.88
C PHE A 187 8.15 -12.54 0.92
N PRO A 188 8.83 -13.68 1.15
CA PRO A 188 9.90 -14.13 0.28
C PRO A 188 9.41 -14.53 -1.12
N GLN A 189 8.12 -14.88 -1.25
CA GLN A 189 7.52 -15.36 -2.49
C GLN A 189 6.05 -14.93 -2.58
N GLU A 190 5.55 -14.72 -3.80
CA GLU A 190 4.14 -14.36 -4.05
C GLU A 190 3.16 -15.39 -3.49
N GLU A 191 3.47 -16.69 -3.62
CA GLU A 191 2.61 -17.76 -3.12
C GLU A 191 2.32 -17.63 -1.61
N ALA A 192 3.31 -17.20 -0.82
CA ALA A 192 3.12 -16.98 0.61
C ALA A 192 2.18 -15.80 0.89
N ALA A 193 2.30 -14.71 0.14
CA ALA A 193 1.38 -13.58 0.22
C ALA A 193 -0.05 -13.98 -0.19
N GLN A 194 -0.20 -14.80 -1.23
CA GLN A 194 -1.51 -15.32 -1.64
C GLN A 194 -2.14 -16.23 -0.57
N ARG A 195 -1.35 -17.11 0.06
CA ARG A 195 -1.83 -17.93 1.18
C ARG A 195 -2.27 -17.06 2.36
N PHE A 196 -1.55 -15.97 2.64
CA PHE A 196 -1.92 -15.01 3.67
C PHE A 196 -3.24 -14.30 3.33
N LEU A 197 -3.44 -13.88 2.08
CA LEU A 197 -4.70 -13.29 1.61
C LEU A 197 -5.91 -14.23 1.75
N ARG A 198 -5.66 -15.55 1.72
CA ARG A 198 -6.69 -16.59 1.95
C ARG A 198 -6.81 -16.99 3.42
N SER A 199 -6.09 -16.36 4.33
CA SER A 199 -6.16 -16.69 5.76
C SER A 199 -7.49 -16.28 6.38
N PRO A 200 -7.93 -16.94 7.47
CA PRO A 200 -9.21 -16.63 8.12
C PRO A 200 -9.34 -15.15 8.52
N VAL A 201 -8.28 -14.54 9.07
CA VAL A 201 -8.30 -13.13 9.48
C VAL A 201 -8.51 -12.17 8.31
N VAL A 202 -7.94 -12.46 7.14
CA VAL A 202 -8.15 -11.60 5.95
C VAL A 202 -9.55 -11.82 5.37
N GLN A 203 -10.05 -13.05 5.37
CA GLN A 203 -11.42 -13.36 4.94
C GLN A 203 -12.47 -12.68 5.83
N GLU A 204 -12.25 -12.63 7.15
CA GLU A 204 -13.10 -11.90 8.09
C GLU A 204 -13.14 -10.39 7.76
N LEU A 205 -11.99 -9.78 7.49
CA LEU A 205 -11.90 -8.35 7.13
C LEU A 205 -12.56 -8.04 5.79
N ALA A 206 -12.43 -8.94 4.82
CA ALA A 206 -13.10 -8.81 3.52
C ALA A 206 -14.63 -8.97 3.66
N ALA A 207 -15.09 -9.89 4.50
CA ALA A 207 -16.51 -10.06 4.78
C ALA A 207 -17.11 -8.85 5.52
N ALA A 208 -16.34 -8.23 6.43
CA ALA A 208 -16.76 -7.02 7.14
C ALA A 208 -16.99 -5.83 6.19
N ALA A 209 -16.27 -5.75 5.06
CA ALA A 209 -16.52 -4.75 4.02
C ALA A 209 -17.88 -4.92 3.32
N ALA A 210 -18.39 -6.16 3.25
CA ALA A 210 -19.66 -6.48 2.60
C ALA A 210 -20.86 -6.48 3.55
N ALA A 211 -20.62 -6.43 4.86
CA ALA A 211 -21.67 -6.47 5.88
C ALA A 211 -22.31 -5.10 6.10
N ALA A 212 -23.58 -5.08 6.50
CA ALA A 212 -24.22 -3.86 6.97
C ALA A 212 -23.51 -3.37 8.26
N PRO A 213 -23.21 -2.07 8.39
CA PRO A 213 -22.51 -1.56 9.56
C PRO A 213 -23.33 -1.78 10.83
N ASP A 214 -22.72 -2.46 11.81
CA ASP A 214 -23.28 -2.68 13.13
C ASP A 214 -22.54 -1.78 14.13
N ALA A 215 -23.17 -0.67 14.52
CA ALA A 215 -22.59 0.28 15.47
C ALA A 215 -22.31 -0.34 16.86
N SER A 216 -22.92 -1.49 17.19
CA SER A 216 -22.66 -2.22 18.44
C SER A 216 -21.39 -3.08 18.39
N LYS A 217 -20.80 -3.27 17.20
CA LYS A 217 -19.60 -4.08 16.96
C LYS A 217 -18.63 -3.34 16.04
N PRO A 218 -17.81 -2.42 16.59
CA PRO A 218 -16.81 -1.74 15.79
C PRO A 218 -15.86 -2.76 15.17
N ALA A 219 -15.72 -2.71 13.85
CA ALA A 219 -14.92 -3.65 13.07
C ALA A 219 -14.07 -2.89 12.05
N LEU A 220 -12.94 -3.49 11.69
CA LEU A 220 -12.16 -3.09 10.52
C LEU A 220 -12.63 -3.90 9.31
N ALA A 221 -12.61 -3.25 8.15
CA ALA A 221 -12.91 -3.82 6.86
C ALA A 221 -11.70 -3.65 5.95
N LEU A 222 -11.42 -4.69 5.13
CA LEU A 222 -10.43 -4.61 4.08
C LEU A 222 -11.04 -3.90 2.86
N THR A 223 -10.52 -2.73 2.51
CA THR A 223 -11.02 -1.94 1.37
C THR A 223 -10.20 -2.16 0.11
N SER A 224 -8.89 -2.38 0.26
CA SER A 224 -8.04 -2.76 -0.85
C SER A 224 -6.82 -3.58 -0.44
N ALA A 225 -6.31 -4.36 -1.38
CA ALA A 225 -5.07 -5.11 -1.25
C ALA A 225 -4.24 -4.95 -2.54
N ALA A 226 -2.93 -4.79 -2.41
CA ALA A 226 -1.99 -4.72 -3.53
C ALA A 226 -0.74 -5.55 -3.24
N VAL A 227 -0.35 -6.41 -4.19
CA VAL A 227 0.92 -7.16 -4.14
C VAL A 227 1.91 -6.49 -5.07
N ILE A 228 3.02 -6.00 -4.51
CA ILE A 228 4.10 -5.34 -5.21
C ILE A 228 5.24 -6.34 -5.36
N GLU A 229 5.66 -6.61 -6.59
CA GLU A 229 6.86 -7.42 -6.82
C GLU A 229 8.12 -6.63 -6.44
N VAL A 230 9.06 -7.27 -5.76
CA VAL A 230 10.34 -6.67 -5.36
C VAL A 230 11.48 -7.52 -5.88
N GLY A 231 12.24 -6.99 -6.85
CA GLY A 231 13.34 -7.67 -7.54
C GLY A 231 12.84 -8.58 -8.68
N ALA A 232 13.54 -8.78 -9.80
CA ALA A 232 14.85 -8.29 -10.22
C ALA A 232 14.69 -7.12 -11.20
N VAL A 233 15.17 -5.93 -10.85
CA VAL A 233 15.63 -5.02 -11.89
C VAL A 233 16.79 -5.76 -12.52
N ASP A 234 16.65 -6.19 -13.77
CA ASP A 234 17.79 -6.63 -14.56
C ASP A 234 18.79 -5.48 -14.46
N GLN A 235 19.81 -5.65 -13.61
CA GLN A 235 21.02 -4.88 -13.75
C GLN A 235 21.53 -5.34 -15.10
N SER A 236 21.09 -4.65 -16.15
CA SER A 236 21.62 -4.76 -17.49
C SER A 236 23.12 -4.71 -17.27
N LYS A 237 23.74 -5.89 -17.33
CA LYS A 237 25.15 -6.02 -17.10
C LYS A 237 25.74 -5.11 -18.15
N GLN A 238 26.38 -4.05 -17.68
CA GLN A 238 27.48 -3.42 -18.36
C GLN A 238 28.53 -4.52 -18.57
N GLY A 239 28.30 -5.36 -19.58
CA GLY A 239 29.28 -6.24 -20.18
C GLY A 239 30.13 -5.39 -21.10
N ARG A 240 30.95 -4.53 -20.50
CA ARG A 240 32.16 -4.01 -21.13
C ARG A 240 33.31 -4.28 -20.18
N VAL A 241 33.94 -5.43 -20.37
CA VAL A 241 35.40 -5.52 -20.44
C VAL A 241 35.72 -6.38 -21.64
#